data_AF-A0A7H9B321-F1
#
_entry.id   AF-A0A7H9B321-F1
#
_cell.length_a   1.000
_cell.length_b   1.000
_cell.length_c   1.000
_cell.angle_alpha   90.00
_cell.angle_beta   90.00
_cell.angle_gamma   90.00
#
_symmetry.space_group_name_H-M   'P 1'
#
loop_
_entity.id
_entity.type
_entity.pdbx_description
1 polymer ?
#
loop_
_entity_poly.entity_id
_entity_poly.type
_entity_poly.pdbx_seq_one_letter_code
_entity_poly.pdbx_strand_id
1 'polypeptide(L)'
;MALSSIFGGASPSQQKTVSSASSNGITDQLRNQITQELAVANATELVNKVTENCFKKCLNSPYADGNENCVDQCLAKYMRSWNVVSRAYIARIQQASTSGDI
;
A
#
# COMPACT_ATOMS: atom_id res chain seq x y z
N MET A 1 -15.84 31.24 39.34
CA MET A 1 -15.04 31.19 40.59
C MET A 1 -14.36 29.84 40.61
N ALA A 2 -13.16 29.73 40.04
CA ALA A 2 -11.86 29.67 40.75
C ALA A 2 -11.32 28.22 40.56
N LEU A 3 -10.08 27.89 40.18
CA LEU A 3 -8.81 28.60 40.16
C LEU A 3 -7.94 28.09 38.99
N SER A 4 -7.18 29.01 38.41
CA SER A 4 -6.08 28.78 37.47
C SER A 4 -4.84 28.24 38.20
N SER A 5 -4.10 27.32 37.58
CA SER A 5 -2.71 27.04 37.94
C SER A 5 -1.81 27.25 36.72
N ILE A 6 -1.18 28.40 36.74
CA ILE A 6 0.01 28.80 35.99
C ILE A 6 1.22 28.10 36.63
N PHE A 7 2.04 27.43 35.82
CA PHE A 7 3.48 27.41 36.05
C PHE A 7 4.18 27.38 34.69
N GLY A 8 4.80 28.51 34.36
CA GLY A 8 5.69 28.68 33.21
C GLY A 8 7.14 28.41 33.60
N GLY A 9 7.95 27.96 32.63
CA GLY A 9 9.39 27.84 32.80
C GLY A 9 10.10 27.14 31.64
N ALA A 10 10.47 27.91 30.62
CA ALA A 10 11.62 27.78 29.71
C ALA A 10 11.98 26.42 29.05
N SER A 11 11.82 26.34 27.73
CA SER A 11 12.64 25.50 26.84
C SER A 11 14.05 26.11 26.70
N PRO A 12 15.12 25.34 26.39
CA PRO A 12 15.27 24.78 25.05
C PRO A 12 15.87 23.35 24.97
N SER A 13 15.66 22.73 23.80
CA SER A 13 16.54 21.74 23.17
C SER A 13 16.40 20.24 23.50
N GLN A 14 15.99 19.53 22.45
CA GLN A 14 16.45 18.21 22.01
C GLN A 14 15.99 16.97 22.80
N GLN A 15 14.86 16.41 22.37
CA GLN A 15 14.94 15.17 21.58
C GLN A 15 13.70 15.01 20.69
N LYS A 16 13.82 15.43 19.44
CA LYS A 16 13.03 14.88 18.33
C LYS A 16 13.55 13.48 18.08
N THR A 17 12.92 12.46 18.64
CA THR A 17 12.96 11.12 18.06
C THR A 17 11.91 11.07 16.95
N VAL A 18 12.38 11.37 15.75
CA VAL A 18 11.69 11.01 14.51
C VAL A 18 11.88 9.50 14.31
N SER A 19 10.83 8.84 13.80
CA SER A 19 10.74 7.43 13.35
C SER A 19 10.32 6.47 14.46
N SER A 20 9.28 5.64 14.31
CA SER A 20 8.79 4.99 13.09
C SER A 20 7.31 4.60 13.25
N ALA A 21 6.40 5.39 12.67
CA ALA A 21 5.05 4.96 12.35
C ALA A 21 4.97 4.75 10.83
N SER A 22 5.75 3.81 10.32
CA SER A 22 5.78 3.43 8.91
C SER A 22 5.25 2.02 8.75
N SER A 23 3.99 1.91 8.32
CA SER A 23 3.46 0.79 7.50
C SER A 23 1.93 0.77 7.36
N ASN A 24 1.17 1.56 8.13
CA ASN A 24 -0.30 1.46 8.11
C ASN A 24 -1.02 2.40 7.12
N GLY A 25 -0.37 3.43 6.57
CA GLY A 25 -1.05 4.41 5.71
C GLY A 25 -1.27 3.97 4.25
N ILE A 26 -0.33 3.20 3.70
CA ILE A 26 -0.33 2.86 2.26
C ILE A 26 -1.38 1.79 1.97
N THR A 27 -1.51 0.80 2.85
CA THR A 27 -2.49 -0.30 2.70
C THR A 27 -3.92 0.20 2.85
N ASP A 28 -4.20 1.15 3.75
CA ASP A 28 -5.55 1.68 3.98
C ASP A 28 -5.99 2.69 2.92
N GLN A 29 -5.09 3.56 2.44
CA GLN A 29 -5.39 4.43 1.30
C GLN A 29 -5.56 3.65 -0.01
N LEU A 30 -4.76 2.60 -0.21
CA LEU A 30 -4.90 1.70 -1.34
C LEU A 30 -6.18 0.88 -1.25
N ARG A 31 -6.56 0.39 -0.06
CA ARG A 31 -7.86 -0.25 0.17
C ARG A 31 -9.00 0.69 -0.20
N ASN A 32 -8.97 1.95 0.23
CA ASN A 32 -10.03 2.92 -0.07
C ASN A 32 -10.15 3.27 -1.57
N GLN A 33 -9.06 3.25 -2.33
CA GLN A 33 -9.12 3.38 -3.78
C GLN A 33 -9.64 2.13 -4.49
N ILE A 34 -9.40 0.94 -3.92
CA ILE A 34 -9.87 -0.33 -4.47
C ILE A 34 -11.35 -0.58 -4.11
N THR A 35 -11.79 -0.20 -2.91
CA THR A 35 -13.17 -0.40 -2.43
C THR A 35 -14.20 0.52 -3.06
N GLN A 36 -13.79 1.60 -3.73
CA GLN A 36 -14.74 2.46 -4.44
C GLN A 36 -15.35 1.76 -5.67
N GLU A 37 -14.78 0.65 -6.17
CA GLU A 37 -15.35 -0.09 -7.31
C GLU A 37 -15.22 -1.62 -7.29
N LEU A 38 -14.39 -2.25 -6.43
CA LEU A 38 -14.31 -3.71 -6.39
C LEU A 38 -14.12 -4.27 -4.97
N ALA A 39 -15.01 -5.21 -4.62
CA ALA A 39 -15.21 -5.81 -3.31
C ALA A 39 -13.94 -6.21 -2.55
N VAL A 40 -13.95 -5.94 -1.24
CA VAL A 40 -12.96 -6.32 -0.21
C VAL A 40 -12.60 -7.82 -0.22
N ALA A 41 -13.39 -8.68 -0.88
CA ALA A 41 -13.11 -10.10 -1.09
C ALA A 41 -11.92 -10.38 -2.04
N ASN A 42 -11.50 -9.45 -2.90
CA ASN A 42 -10.40 -9.65 -3.86
C ASN A 42 -8.99 -9.26 -3.34
N ALA A 43 -8.88 -8.71 -2.13
CA ALA A 43 -7.58 -8.29 -1.60
C ALA A 43 -6.64 -9.48 -1.30
N THR A 44 -7.19 -10.61 -0.87
CA THR A 44 -6.41 -11.81 -0.54
C THR A 44 -5.72 -12.39 -1.77
N GLU A 45 -6.44 -12.49 -2.90
CA GLU A 45 -5.86 -13.03 -4.14
C GLU A 45 -4.76 -12.11 -4.68
N LEU A 46 -4.96 -10.79 -4.61
CA LEU A 46 -3.93 -9.83 -4.96
C LEU A 46 -2.67 -10.01 -4.12
N VAL A 47 -2.81 -10.12 -2.79
CA VAL A 47 -1.69 -10.34 -1.87
C VAL A 47 -0.98 -11.66 -2.16
N ASN A 48 -1.72 -12.74 -2.41
CA ASN A 48 -1.16 -14.04 -2.78
C ASN A 48 -0.34 -13.94 -4.07
N LYS A 49 -0.89 -13.32 -5.12
CA LYS A 49 -0.21 -13.17 -6.41
C LYS A 49 1.03 -12.29 -6.32
N VAL A 50 0.98 -11.21 -5.56
CA VAL A 50 2.15 -10.35 -5.30
C VAL A 50 3.24 -11.14 -4.57
N THR A 51 2.85 -11.90 -3.54
CA THR A 51 3.76 -12.72 -2.74
C THR A 51 4.46 -13.77 -3.60
N GLU A 52 3.71 -14.55 -4.38
CA GLU A 52 4.25 -15.53 -5.33
C GLU A 52 5.23 -14.89 -6.34
N ASN A 53 4.85 -13.74 -6.90
CA ASN A 53 5.64 -13.07 -7.92
C ASN A 53 6.97 -12.53 -7.36
N CYS A 54 6.91 -11.86 -6.20
CA CYS A 54 8.08 -11.27 -5.58
C CYS A 54 8.99 -12.32 -4.94
N PHE A 55 8.44 -13.38 -4.34
CA PHE A 55 9.23 -14.53 -3.88
C PHE A 55 10.05 -15.12 -5.05
N LYS A 56 9.39 -15.46 -6.16
CA LYS A 56 10.04 -16.07 -7.33
C LYS A 56 11.10 -15.17 -7.98
N LYS A 57 10.96 -13.85 -7.88
CA LYS A 57 11.90 -12.89 -8.50
C LYS A 57 13.07 -12.50 -7.60
N CYS A 58 12.83 -12.43 -6.28
CA CYS A 58 13.77 -11.82 -5.35
C CYS A 58 14.48 -12.84 -4.46
N LEU A 59 13.88 -14.01 -4.21
CA LEU A 59 14.46 -15.03 -3.36
C LEU A 59 14.91 -16.23 -4.19
N ASN A 60 16.18 -16.60 -4.05
CA ASN A 60 16.79 -17.75 -4.68
C ASN A 60 17.36 -18.69 -3.61
N SER A 61 17.33 -20.00 -3.88
CA SER A 61 18.02 -20.99 -3.03
C SER A 61 19.51 -20.63 -2.94
N PRO A 62 20.15 -20.66 -1.75
CA PRO A 62 19.74 -21.32 -0.49
C PRO A 62 18.85 -20.50 0.47
N TYR A 63 18.19 -19.42 0.03
CA TYR A 63 17.29 -18.56 0.81
C TYR A 63 17.88 -17.96 2.11
N ALA A 64 19.19 -18.10 2.32
CA ALA A 64 19.88 -17.63 3.51
C ALA A 64 20.08 -16.10 3.51
N ASP A 65 20.22 -15.52 2.31
CA ASP A 65 20.40 -14.08 2.13
C ASP A 65 19.06 -13.46 1.71
N GLY A 66 18.34 -12.87 2.68
CA GLY A 66 17.12 -12.12 2.41
C GLY A 66 17.42 -10.90 1.53
N ASN A 67 16.68 -10.73 0.44
CA ASN A 67 16.81 -9.59 -0.47
C ASN A 67 15.63 -8.63 -0.31
N GLU A 68 15.52 -8.03 0.88
CA GLU A 68 14.42 -7.13 1.24
C GLU A 68 14.29 -5.96 0.26
N ASN A 69 15.40 -5.38 -0.20
CA ASN A 69 15.38 -4.30 -1.17
C ASN A 69 14.73 -4.71 -2.51
N CYS A 70 15.00 -5.93 -2.99
CA CYS A 70 14.31 -6.45 -4.17
C CYS A 70 12.82 -6.61 -3.93
N VAL A 71 12.42 -7.14 -2.76
CA VAL A 71 11.01 -7.37 -2.41
C VAL A 71 10.25 -6.03 -2.37
N ASP A 72 10.81 -5.01 -1.71
CA ASP A 72 10.24 -3.66 -1.65
C ASP A 72 10.04 -3.06 -3.05
N GLN A 73 11.07 -3.17 -3.89
CA GLN A 73 10.98 -2.69 -5.28
C GLN A 73 9.98 -3.50 -6.10
N CYS A 74 9.91 -4.82 -5.89
CA CYS A 74 8.98 -5.69 -6.59
C CYS A 74 7.54 -5.33 -6.26
N LEU A 75 7.21 -5.18 -4.98
CA LEU A 75 5.89 -4.78 -4.52
C LEU A 75 5.48 -3.42 -5.11
N ALA A 76 6.37 -2.42 -5.03
CA ALA A 76 6.09 -1.08 -5.56
C ALA A 76 5.84 -1.11 -7.08
N LYS A 77 6.64 -1.86 -7.84
CA LYS A 77 6.46 -2.01 -9.29
C LYS A 77 5.18 -2.79 -9.62
N TYR A 78 4.91 -3.87 -8.91
CA TYR A 78 3.71 -4.69 -9.11
C TYR A 78 2.45 -3.83 -8.92
N MET A 79 2.37 -3.09 -7.82
CA MET A 79 1.19 -2.27 -7.52
C MET A 79 0.99 -1.14 -8.54
N ARG A 80 2.07 -0.51 -9.03
CA ARG A 80 1.97 0.48 -10.11
C ARG A 80 1.42 -0.15 -11.39
N SER A 81 1.97 -1.29 -11.80
CA SER A 81 1.51 -2.01 -12.98
C SER A 81 0.06 -2.46 -12.85
N TRP A 82 -0.31 -3.03 -11.71
CA TRP A 82 -1.67 -3.47 -11.41
C TRP A 82 -2.67 -2.32 -11.52
N ASN A 83 -2.35 -1.15 -10.97
CA ASN A 83 -3.20 0.04 -11.07
C ASN A 83 -3.44 0.50 -12.51
N VAL A 84 -2.40 0.49 -13.35
CA VAL A 84 -2.51 0.89 -14.77
C VAL A 84 -3.36 -0.12 -15.55
N VAL A 85 -3.06 -1.41 -15.38
CA VAL A 85 -3.77 -2.49 -16.09
C VAL A 85 -5.23 -2.57 -15.65
N SER A 86 -5.50 -2.47 -14.35
CA SER A 86 -6.86 -2.50 -13.79
C SER A 86 -7.72 -1.38 -14.37
N ARG A 87 -7.23 -0.14 -14.41
CA ARG A 87 -7.95 0.99 -15.03
C ARG A 87 -8.23 0.78 -16.51
N ALA A 88 -7.23 0.32 -17.27
CA ALA A 88 -7.39 0.06 -18.69
C ALA A 88 -8.43 -1.06 -18.96
N TYR A 89 -8.42 -2.10 -18.14
CA TYR A 89 -9.37 -3.21 -18.23
C TYR A 89 -10.81 -2.76 -17.95
N ILE A 90 -11.02 -2.01 -16.87
CA ILE A 90 -12.35 -1.46 -16.52
C ILE A 90 -12.87 -0.54 -17.64
N ALA A 91 -12.04 0.36 -18.14
CA ALA A 91 -12.41 1.25 -19.25
C ALA A 91 -12.85 0.48 -20.50
N ARG A 92 -12.20 -0.65 -20.81
CA ARG A 92 -12.58 -1.51 -21.93
C ARG A 92 -13.92 -2.21 -21.72
N ILE A 93 -14.19 -2.72 -20.51
CA ILE A 93 -15.48 -3.35 -20.19
C ILE A 93 -16.61 -2.34 -20.31
N GLN A 94 -16.43 -1.14 -19.77
CA GLN A 94 -17.43 -0.08 -19.83
C GLN A 94 -17.75 0.30 -21.30
N GLN A 95 -16.73 0.42 -22.15
CA GLN A 95 -16.90 0.66 -23.59
C GLN A 95 -17.64 -0.47 -24.30
N ALA A 96 -17.30 -1.73 -24.02
CA ALA A 96 -17.98 -2.89 -24.59
C ALA A 96 -19.46 -2.95 -24.16
N SER A 97 -19.75 -2.71 -22.87
CA SER A 97 -21.13 -2.70 -22.35
C SER A 97 -22.00 -1.59 -22.96
N THR A 98 -21.40 -0.46 -23.34
CA THR A 98 -22.11 0.67 -23.97
C THR A 98 -22.40 0.42 -25.46
N SER A 99 -21.63 -0.48 -26.09
CA SER A 99 -21.73 -0.75 -27.53
C SER A 99 -22.69 -1.90 -27.88
N GLY A 100 -23.30 -2.55 -26.88
CA GLY A 100 -24.35 -3.56 -27.09
C GLY A 100 -23.86 -4.94 -27.56
N ASP A 101 -22.56 -5.23 -27.47
CA ASP A 101 -21.95 -6.54 -27.80
C ASP A 101 -21.56 -7.31 -26.53
N ILE A 102 -22.54 -7.64 -25.68
CA ILE A 102 -22.42 -8.68 -24.65
C ILE A 102 -23.44 -9.77 -24.92
#